data_AF-M1DG29-F1
#
_entry.id   AF-M1DG29-F1
#
_cell.length_a   1.000
_cell.length_b   1.000
_cell.length_c   1.000
_cell.angle_alpha   90.00
_cell.angle_beta   90.00
_cell.angle_gamma   90.00
#
_symmetry.space_group_name_H-M   'P 1'
#
loop_
_entity.id
_entity.type
_entity.pdbx_description
1 polymer ?
#
loop_
_entity_poly.entity_id
_entity_poly.type
_entity_poly.pdbx_seq_one_letter_code
_entity_poly.pdbx_strand_id
1 'polypeptide(L)'
;MSHQTPLLSLKKTFFYNFFPSKVEEEACTLNNTPHVVTRELIEIRDVYPPPKINLENPWQIKKRITRDEIVLGKLVIPFFETFEYILRYWTLDAAKSLENGYDVPIDVWDLTKEIVPKKYEGESVCLKKLYNDDFSLSCIELFNDCGLGDGDEIGLYWDPRSSSLMFKVLSQIRA
;
A
#
# COMPACT_ATOMS: atom_id res chain seq x y z
N MET A 1 -16.40 15.47 23.78
CA MET A 1 -15.14 15.39 22.99
C MET A 1 -14.65 13.96 23.11
N SER A 2 -14.75 13.17 22.05
CA SER A 2 -14.32 11.76 22.07
C SER A 2 -12.79 11.71 22.16
N HIS A 3 -12.27 11.14 23.25
CA HIS A 3 -10.87 10.77 23.33
C HIS A 3 -10.65 9.60 22.37
N GLN A 4 -10.26 9.91 21.14
CA GLN A 4 -9.78 8.90 20.20
C GLN A 4 -8.46 8.38 20.76
N THR A 5 -8.48 7.19 21.37
CA THR A 5 -7.26 6.49 21.78
C THR A 5 -6.40 6.36 20.52
N PRO A 6 -5.15 6.85 20.51
CA PRO A 6 -4.30 6.71 19.35
C PRO A 6 -4.09 5.22 19.11
N LEU A 7 -4.46 4.75 17.92
CA LEU A 7 -4.12 3.41 17.48
C LEU A 7 -2.59 3.32 17.47
N LEU A 8 -2.02 2.60 18.42
CA LEU A 8 -0.60 2.34 18.46
C LEU A 8 -0.26 1.51 17.22
N SER A 9 0.48 2.10 16.27
CA SER A 9 0.97 1.41 15.08
C SER A 9 2.49 1.52 15.00
N LEU A 10 3.14 0.41 14.66
CA LEU A 10 4.58 0.35 14.44
C LEU A 10 4.87 0.74 13.00
N LYS A 11 5.88 1.59 12.80
CA LYS A 11 6.30 2.00 11.47
C LYS A 11 7.17 0.90 10.86
N LYS A 12 6.90 0.56 9.60
CA LYS A 12 7.75 -0.32 8.82
C LYS A 12 8.71 0.51 8.00
N THR A 13 9.97 0.07 7.96
CA THR A 13 11.03 0.74 7.20
C THR A 13 12.09 -0.27 6.80
N PHE A 14 12.92 0.10 5.84
CA PHE A 14 14.11 -0.67 5.52
C PHE A 14 15.27 -0.34 6.44
N PHE A 15 15.94 -1.37 6.92
CA PHE A 15 17.30 -1.31 7.44
C PHE A 15 18.26 -1.72 6.33
N TYR A 16 19.23 -0.86 6.02
CA TYR A 16 20.18 -1.08 4.93
C TYR A 16 21.51 -1.57 5.48
N ASN A 17 21.98 -2.72 4.98
CA ASN A 17 23.29 -3.28 5.28
C ASN A 17 24.29 -2.77 4.22
N PHE A 18 24.81 -1.56 4.42
CA PHE A 18 25.76 -0.94 3.49
C PHE A 18 27.14 -1.58 3.49
N PHE A 19 27.53 -2.13 4.63
CA PHE A 19 28.84 -2.73 4.82
C PHE A 19 28.71 -4.25 4.82
N PRO A 20 29.45 -4.97 3.95
CA PRO A 20 29.49 -6.42 4.01
C PRO A 20 30.09 -6.88 5.33
N SER A 21 29.65 -8.04 5.81
CA SER A 21 30.42 -8.79 6.80
C SER A 21 31.75 -9.25 6.20
N LYS A 22 32.73 -9.56 7.06
CA LYS A 22 34.03 -10.09 6.63
C LYS A 22 33.90 -11.29 5.70
N VAL A 23 32.95 -12.19 5.99
CA VAL A 23 32.70 -13.40 5.18
C VAL A 23 32.18 -13.04 3.78
N GLU A 24 31.28 -12.06 3.69
CA GLU A 24 30.74 -11.59 2.40
C GLU A 24 31.80 -10.84 1.58
N GLU A 25 32.65 -10.04 2.22
CA GLU A 25 33.75 -9.33 1.58
C GLU A 25 34.79 -10.30 0.98
N GLU A 26 35.20 -11.32 1.75
CA GLU A 26 36.11 -12.37 1.29
C GLU A 26 35.49 -13.17 0.12
N ALA A 27 34.19 -13.47 0.17
CA ALA A 27 33.48 -14.15 -0.91
C ALA A 27 33.34 -13.28 -2.19
N CYS A 28 33.06 -11.98 -2.04
CA CYS A 28 33.01 -11.04 -3.17
C CYS A 28 34.39 -10.93 -3.85
N THR A 29 35.45 -10.88 -3.06
CA THR A 29 36.84 -10.85 -3.54
C THR A 29 37.19 -12.12 -4.29
N LEU A 30 36.83 -13.30 -3.75
CA LEU A 30 37.09 -14.59 -4.38
C LEU A 30 36.37 -14.73 -5.73
N ASN A 31 35.13 -14.25 -5.81
CA ASN A 31 34.29 -14.38 -7.01
C ASN A 31 34.46 -13.22 -8.01
N ASN A 32 35.29 -12.21 -7.71
CA ASN A 32 35.40 -10.96 -8.47
C ASN A 32 34.05 -10.26 -8.71
N THR A 33 33.13 -10.34 -7.75
CA THR A 33 31.80 -9.74 -7.83
C THR A 33 31.70 -8.51 -6.94
N PRO A 34 31.09 -7.40 -7.39
CA PRO A 34 30.81 -6.25 -6.53
C PRO A 34 29.89 -6.62 -5.35
N HIS A 35 30.10 -5.98 -4.20
CA HIS A 35 29.16 -6.11 -3.08
C HIS A 35 27.81 -5.49 -3.45
N VAL A 36 26.74 -6.23 -3.20
CA VAL A 36 25.36 -5.77 -3.39
C VAL A 36 24.80 -5.41 -2.02
N VAL A 37 24.43 -4.13 -1.85
CA VAL A 37 23.79 -3.65 -0.62
C VAL A 37 22.47 -4.40 -0.43
N THR A 38 22.32 -5.03 0.74
CA THR A 38 21.07 -5.71 1.12
C THR A 38 20.23 -4.80 2.02
N ARG A 39 18.92 -5.03 2.05
CA ARG A 39 18.01 -4.35 2.96
C ARG A 39 17.01 -5.34 3.56
N GLU A 40 16.65 -5.13 4.80
CA GLU A 40 15.61 -5.90 5.48
C GLU A 40 14.46 -4.98 5.92
N LEU A 41 13.22 -5.45 5.78
CA LEU A 41 12.07 -4.78 6.34
C LEU A 41 12.00 -5.01 7.86
N ILE A 42 12.04 -3.93 8.63
CA ILE A 42 11.98 -3.94 10.10
C ILE A 42 10.78 -3.12 10.61
N GLU A 43 10.39 -3.39 11.86
CA GLU A 43 9.44 -2.57 12.61
C GLU A 43 10.15 -1.71 13.63
N ILE A 44 9.81 -0.42 13.65
CA ILE A 44 10.33 0.55 14.61
C ILE A 44 9.19 1.21 15.38
N ARG A 45 9.50 1.63 16.61
CA ARG A 45 8.67 2.62 17.30
C ARG A 45 8.89 3.96 16.62
N ASP A 46 7.82 4.51 16.07
CA ASP A 46 7.88 5.84 15.48
C ASP A 46 7.96 6.89 16.59
N VAL A 47 8.82 7.89 16.38
CA VAL A 47 8.89 9.05 17.27
C VAL A 47 7.71 9.99 16.99
N TYR A 48 7.19 9.96 15.76
CA TYR A 48 6.03 10.74 15.35
C TYR A 48 4.73 9.96 15.58
N PRO A 49 3.63 10.67 15.92
CA PRO A 49 2.34 10.02 16.05
C PRO A 49 1.92 9.43 14.69
N PRO A 50 1.21 8.28 14.69
CA PRO A 50 0.62 7.72 13.49
C PRO A 50 -0.25 8.74 12.75
N PRO A 51 -0.33 8.66 11.40
CA PRO A 51 -1.29 9.45 10.62
C PRO A 51 -2.69 9.34 11.21
N LYS A 52 -3.28 10.49 11.53
CA LYS A 52 -4.65 10.55 12.06
C LYS A 52 -5.63 10.41 10.90
N ILE A 53 -6.56 9.48 11.01
CA ILE A 53 -7.68 9.36 10.08
C ILE A 53 -8.70 10.45 10.44
N ASN A 54 -8.78 11.51 9.63
CA ASN A 54 -9.81 12.52 9.78
C ASN A 54 -11.15 11.94 9.31
N LEU A 55 -12.13 11.83 10.19
CA LEU A 55 -13.44 11.27 9.85
C LEU A 55 -14.21 12.10 8.80
N GLU A 56 -13.94 13.40 8.70
CA GLU A 56 -14.57 14.27 7.69
C GLU A 56 -13.92 14.15 6.30
N ASN A 57 -12.62 13.81 6.26
CA ASN A 57 -11.86 13.63 5.03
C ASN A 57 -10.80 12.53 5.25
N PRO A 58 -11.20 11.25 5.23
CA PRO A 58 -10.32 10.15 5.60
C PRO A 58 -9.33 9.79 4.50
N TRP A 59 -9.49 10.32 3.28
CA TRP A 59 -8.72 10.02 2.08
C TRP A 59 -7.27 10.50 2.18
N GLN A 60 -6.42 9.69 2.80
CA GLN A 60 -4.99 9.95 2.97
C GLN A 60 -4.23 9.84 1.65
N ILE A 61 -4.65 8.89 0.80
CA ILE A 61 -4.10 8.71 -0.54
C ILE A 61 -5.11 9.29 -1.52
N LYS A 62 -4.72 10.32 -2.27
CA LYS A 62 -5.52 10.87 -3.37
C LYS A 62 -4.73 10.78 -4.65
N LYS A 63 -5.36 10.25 -5.69
CA LYS A 63 -4.68 10.00 -6.96
C LYS A 63 -5.65 10.15 -8.12
N ARG A 64 -5.13 10.65 -9.25
CA ARG A 64 -5.79 10.57 -10.55
C ARG A 64 -5.49 9.24 -11.21
N ILE A 65 -6.54 8.57 -11.64
CA ILE A 65 -6.45 7.34 -12.42
C ILE A 65 -5.88 7.65 -13.79
N THR A 66 -5.00 6.76 -14.26
CA THR A 66 -4.44 6.81 -15.60
C THR A 66 -5.07 5.77 -16.52
N ARG A 67 -5.04 6.02 -17.82
CA ARG A 67 -5.49 5.06 -18.84
C ARG A 67 -4.89 3.66 -18.69
N ASP A 68 -3.61 3.54 -18.37
CA ASP A 68 -2.94 2.24 -18.22
C ASP A 68 -3.50 1.45 -17.02
N GLU A 69 -3.78 2.14 -15.90
CA GLU A 69 -4.40 1.53 -14.72
C GLU A 69 -5.80 0.99 -15.01
N ILE A 70 -6.56 1.69 -15.85
CA ILE A 70 -7.90 1.26 -16.30
C ILE A 70 -7.79 0.01 -17.16
N VAL A 71 -6.91 0.02 -18.17
CA VAL A 71 -6.74 -1.11 -19.10
C VAL A 71 -6.26 -2.36 -18.37
N LEU A 72 -5.38 -2.20 -17.38
CA LEU A 72 -4.86 -3.31 -16.58
C LEU A 72 -5.80 -3.71 -15.44
N GLY A 73 -6.75 -2.86 -15.06
CA GLY A 73 -7.59 -3.03 -13.86
C GLY A 73 -6.76 -3.08 -12.57
N LYS A 74 -5.66 -2.34 -12.56
CA LYS A 74 -4.70 -2.29 -11.44
C LYS A 74 -4.39 -0.87 -11.09
N LEU A 75 -4.53 -0.53 -9.82
CA LEU A 75 -4.21 0.79 -9.30
C LEU A 75 -2.78 0.80 -8.76
N VAL A 76 -1.93 1.69 -9.27
CA VAL A 76 -0.57 1.86 -8.74
C VAL A 76 -0.59 2.80 -7.54
N ILE A 77 -0.09 2.34 -6.41
CA ILE A 77 0.06 3.09 -5.16
C ILE A 77 1.55 3.29 -4.92
N PRO A 78 2.03 4.55 -4.81
CA PRO A 78 3.44 4.82 -4.59
C PRO A 78 4.00 4.17 -3.33
N PHE A 79 5.30 3.89 -3.34
CA PHE A 79 6.04 3.33 -2.21
C PHE A 79 5.72 4.03 -0.88
N PHE A 80 5.85 5.36 -0.85
CA PHE A 80 5.66 6.15 0.38
C PHE A 80 4.24 5.99 0.94
N GLU A 81 3.24 6.14 0.07
CA GLU A 81 1.82 6.04 0.44
C GLU A 81 1.50 4.65 1.01
N THR A 82 2.03 3.60 0.38
CA THR A 82 1.84 2.23 0.82
C THR A 82 2.48 1.99 2.19
N PHE A 83 3.73 2.41 2.40
CA PHE A 83 4.42 2.22 3.68
C PHE A 83 3.78 3.00 4.82
N GLU A 84 3.44 4.27 4.55
CA GLU A 84 3.01 5.20 5.59
C GLU A 84 1.54 5.01 5.98
N TYR A 85 0.67 4.74 4.99
CA TYR A 85 -0.78 4.72 5.21
C TYR A 85 -1.42 3.34 5.15
N ILE A 86 -0.75 2.33 4.59
CA ILE A 86 -1.27 0.95 4.51
C ILE A 86 -0.47 0.02 5.44
N LEU A 87 0.80 -0.21 5.13
CA LEU A 87 1.62 -1.21 5.83
C LEU A 87 1.84 -0.85 7.29
N ARG A 88 1.81 0.43 7.66
CA ARG A 88 1.87 0.87 9.06
C ARG A 88 0.91 0.11 9.98
N TYR A 89 -0.25 -0.31 9.48
CA TYR A 89 -1.25 -1.05 10.25
C TYR A 89 -1.22 -2.57 10.07
N TRP A 90 -0.35 -3.07 9.19
CA TRP A 90 -0.19 -4.51 8.95
C TRP A 90 0.71 -5.17 9.99
N THR A 91 0.73 -6.50 10.03
CA THR A 91 1.78 -7.24 10.74
C THR A 91 3.09 -7.19 9.94
N LEU A 92 4.24 -7.33 10.61
CA LEU A 92 5.53 -7.42 9.93
C LEU A 92 5.58 -8.57 8.91
N ASP A 93 4.99 -9.71 9.24
CA ASP A 93 5.01 -10.90 8.38
C ASP A 93 4.23 -10.71 7.07
N ALA A 94 3.04 -10.12 7.13
CA ALA A 94 2.27 -9.78 5.93
C ALA A 94 3.00 -8.76 5.05
N ALA A 95 3.64 -7.76 5.67
CA ALA A 95 4.42 -6.77 4.94
C ALA A 95 5.70 -7.37 4.33
N LYS A 96 6.38 -8.29 5.03
CA LYS A 96 7.52 -9.05 4.49
C LYS A 96 7.11 -9.91 3.30
N SER A 97 5.94 -10.56 3.38
CA SER A 97 5.38 -11.34 2.26
C SER A 97 5.17 -10.47 1.03
N LEU A 98 4.54 -9.29 1.19
CA LEU A 98 4.37 -8.33 0.11
C LEU A 98 5.72 -7.86 -0.48
N GLU A 99 6.68 -7.51 0.38
CA GLU A 99 8.02 -7.08 -0.03
C GLU A 99 8.81 -8.14 -0.81
N ASN A 100 8.60 -9.41 -0.47
CA ASN A 100 9.19 -10.55 -1.16
C ASN A 100 8.51 -10.86 -2.50
N GLY A 101 7.53 -10.05 -2.92
CA GLY A 101 6.87 -10.15 -4.23
C GLY A 101 5.68 -11.10 -4.27
N TYR A 102 5.22 -11.60 -3.11
CA TYR A 102 3.98 -12.37 -3.03
C TYR A 102 2.77 -11.46 -3.20
N ASP A 103 1.74 -12.00 -3.84
CA ASP A 103 0.43 -11.34 -3.93
C ASP A 103 -0.26 -11.52 -2.57
N VAL A 104 -0.56 -10.42 -1.88
CA VAL A 104 -1.20 -10.44 -0.57
C VAL A 104 -2.67 -10.08 -0.74
N PRO A 105 -3.62 -11.01 -0.51
CA PRO A 105 -5.04 -10.72 -0.58
C PRO A 105 -5.44 -9.65 0.43
N ILE A 106 -6.29 -8.72 0.01
CA ILE A 106 -6.85 -7.69 0.87
C ILE A 106 -8.35 -7.53 0.60
N ASP A 107 -9.06 -7.01 1.60
CA ASP A 107 -10.44 -6.59 1.42
C ASP A 107 -10.47 -5.13 0.96
N VAL A 108 -11.31 -4.83 -0.03
CA VAL A 108 -11.55 -3.46 -0.51
C VAL A 108 -13.03 -3.12 -0.35
N TRP A 109 -13.32 -1.98 0.27
CA TRP A 109 -14.69 -1.44 0.39
C TRP A 109 -14.84 -0.22 -0.51
N ASP A 110 -15.78 -0.27 -1.44
CA ASP A 110 -16.22 0.89 -2.22
C ASP A 110 -17.31 1.67 -1.47
N LEU A 111 -16.97 2.92 -1.15
CA LEU A 111 -17.79 3.92 -0.46
C LEU A 111 -18.27 5.03 -1.41
N THR A 112 -18.16 4.83 -2.73
CA THR A 112 -18.60 5.79 -3.75
C THR A 112 -20.11 5.99 -3.70
N LYS A 113 -20.87 4.90 -3.52
CA LYS A 113 -22.31 4.96 -3.30
C LYS A 113 -22.58 5.12 -1.80
N GLU A 114 -23.24 6.22 -1.42
CA GLU A 114 -23.44 6.57 0.00
C GLU A 114 -24.41 5.64 0.75
N ILE A 115 -25.24 4.87 0.04
CA ILE A 115 -26.34 4.10 0.64
C ILE A 115 -25.90 2.71 1.11
N VAL A 116 -25.09 1.99 0.30
CA VAL A 116 -24.61 0.64 0.63
C VAL A 116 -23.18 0.49 0.13
N PRO A 117 -22.20 0.39 1.04
CA PRO A 117 -20.83 0.02 0.70
C PRO A 117 -20.79 -1.34 0.00
N LYS A 118 -19.99 -1.47 -1.06
CA LYS A 118 -19.74 -2.76 -1.71
C LYS A 118 -18.36 -3.28 -1.31
N LYS A 119 -18.30 -4.54 -0.87
CA LYS A 119 -17.04 -5.23 -0.55
C LYS A 119 -16.55 -6.01 -1.77
N TYR A 120 -15.26 -5.92 -2.05
CA TYR A 120 -14.53 -6.78 -2.97
C TYR A 120 -13.49 -7.56 -2.16
N GLU A 121 -13.48 -8.88 -2.31
CA GLU A 121 -12.63 -9.80 -1.55
C GLU A 121 -12.26 -11.02 -2.42
N GLY A 122 -11.31 -11.82 -1.96
CA GLY A 122 -10.84 -13.03 -2.65
C GLY A 122 -9.46 -12.88 -3.29
N GLU A 123 -8.97 -13.96 -3.90
CA GLU A 123 -7.58 -14.03 -4.40
C GLU A 123 -7.26 -13.03 -5.51
N SER A 124 -8.28 -12.60 -6.28
CA SER A 124 -8.13 -11.59 -7.32
C SER A 124 -8.04 -10.16 -6.79
N VAL A 125 -8.33 -9.94 -5.50
CA VAL A 125 -8.23 -8.64 -4.83
C VAL A 125 -6.98 -8.63 -3.95
N CYS A 126 -5.87 -8.21 -4.53
CA CYS A 126 -4.57 -8.33 -3.88
C CYS A 126 -3.69 -7.09 -4.08
N LEU A 127 -2.82 -6.85 -3.10
CA LEU A 127 -1.73 -5.92 -3.20
C LEU A 127 -0.47 -6.68 -3.64
N LYS A 128 0.29 -6.11 -4.56
CA LYS A 128 1.52 -6.69 -5.10
C LYS A 128 2.60 -5.63 -5.28
N LYS A 129 3.83 -5.95 -4.91
CA LYS A 129 5.00 -5.12 -5.18
C LYS A 129 5.38 -5.14 -6.67
N LEU A 130 5.68 -3.96 -7.21
CA LEU A 130 6.18 -3.75 -8.56
C LEU A 130 7.72 -3.68 -8.57
N TYR A 131 8.31 -3.81 -9.76
CA TYR A 131 9.76 -3.79 -9.95
C TYR A 131 10.42 -2.46 -9.57
N ASN A 132 9.66 -1.37 -9.57
CA ASN A 132 10.11 -0.02 -9.25
C ASN A 132 9.88 0.34 -7.76
N ASP A 133 9.68 -0.64 -6.89
CA ASP A 133 9.34 -0.50 -5.47
C ASP A 133 7.96 0.13 -5.17
N ASP A 134 7.18 0.53 -6.18
CA ASP A 134 5.77 0.88 -6.00
C ASP A 134 4.90 -0.38 -5.84
N PHE A 135 3.62 -0.19 -5.55
CA PHE A 135 2.68 -1.27 -5.34
C PHE A 135 1.52 -1.17 -6.30
N SER A 136 0.90 -2.31 -6.61
CA SER A 136 -0.31 -2.37 -7.40
C SER A 136 -1.41 -3.07 -6.60
N LEU A 137 -2.59 -2.47 -6.59
CA LEU A 137 -3.82 -3.10 -6.15
C LEU A 137 -4.55 -3.66 -7.37
N SER A 138 -4.70 -4.97 -7.43
CA SER A 138 -5.54 -5.62 -8.44
C SER A 138 -6.97 -5.68 -7.93
N CYS A 139 -7.93 -5.11 -8.66
CA CYS A 139 -9.36 -5.17 -8.31
C CYS A 139 -10.24 -4.84 -9.53
N ILE A 140 -10.23 -5.69 -10.55
CA ILE A 140 -10.89 -5.42 -11.84
C ILE A 140 -12.39 -5.13 -11.69
N GLU A 141 -13.08 -5.84 -10.80
CA GLU A 141 -14.51 -5.65 -10.56
C GLU A 141 -14.83 -4.23 -10.10
N LEU A 142 -14.02 -3.66 -9.21
CA LEU A 142 -14.17 -2.28 -8.75
C LEU A 142 -14.04 -1.27 -9.88
N PHE A 143 -13.06 -1.47 -10.79
CA PHE A 143 -12.90 -0.58 -11.95
C PHE A 143 -14.14 -0.61 -12.85
N ASN A 144 -14.69 -1.80 -13.11
CA ASN A 144 -15.87 -1.98 -13.94
C ASN A 144 -17.14 -1.40 -13.30
N ASP A 145 -17.34 -1.65 -12.00
CA ASP A 145 -18.55 -1.23 -11.28
C ASP A 145 -18.60 0.28 -11.03
N CYS A 146 -17.46 0.91 -10.81
CA CYS A 146 -17.35 2.35 -10.64
C CYS A 146 -17.30 3.11 -11.97
N GLY A 147 -17.06 2.42 -13.09
CA GLY A 147 -16.94 3.03 -14.41
C GLY A 147 -15.81 4.05 -14.50
N LEU A 148 -14.64 3.72 -13.92
CA LEU A 148 -13.51 4.65 -13.80
C LEU A 148 -12.98 5.08 -15.18
N GLY A 149 -12.85 6.40 -15.36
CA GLY A 149 -12.31 7.05 -16.54
C GLY A 149 -10.91 7.63 -16.34
N ASP A 150 -10.24 7.92 -17.45
CA ASP A 150 -8.90 8.53 -17.43
C ASP A 150 -8.99 9.94 -16.82
N GLY A 151 -8.17 10.19 -15.80
CA GLY A 151 -8.11 11.44 -15.06
C GLY A 151 -9.10 11.58 -13.90
N ASP A 152 -10.01 10.61 -13.69
CA ASP A 152 -10.85 10.54 -12.49
C ASP A 152 -10.00 10.56 -11.23
N GLU A 153 -10.45 11.31 -10.21
CA GLU A 153 -9.76 11.37 -8.92
C GLU A 153 -10.41 10.42 -7.93
N ILE A 154 -9.60 9.58 -7.30
CA ILE A 154 -10.00 8.63 -6.28
C ILE A 154 -9.35 8.96 -4.94
N GLY A 155 -9.98 8.50 -3.87
CA GLY A 155 -9.49 8.54 -2.51
C GLY A 155 -9.36 7.13 -1.95
N LEU A 156 -8.23 6.86 -1.28
CA LEU A 156 -8.02 5.65 -0.50
C LEU A 156 -7.64 5.98 0.93
N TYR A 157 -8.00 5.10 1.85
CA TYR A 157 -7.37 5.01 3.16
C TYR A 157 -7.47 3.59 3.69
N TRP A 158 -6.55 3.20 4.56
CA TRP A 158 -6.64 1.93 5.27
C TRP A 158 -7.48 2.11 6.53
N ASP A 159 -8.53 1.29 6.70
CA ASP A 159 -9.26 1.24 7.98
C ASP A 159 -8.69 0.14 8.87
N PRO A 160 -7.94 0.50 9.93
CA PRO A 160 -7.36 -0.49 10.84
C PRO A 160 -8.39 -1.28 11.65
N ARG A 161 -9.65 -0.84 11.72
CA ARG A 161 -10.71 -1.54 12.49
C ARG A 161 -11.28 -2.74 11.74
N SER A 162 -11.39 -2.62 10.42
CA SER A 162 -11.85 -3.68 9.53
C SER A 162 -10.70 -4.41 8.84
N SER A 163 -9.47 -3.89 8.95
CA SER A 163 -8.30 -4.41 8.24
C SER A 163 -8.53 -4.47 6.72
N SER A 164 -9.13 -3.40 6.19
CA SER A 164 -9.53 -3.31 4.79
C SER A 164 -9.13 -1.96 4.19
N LEU A 165 -8.93 -1.92 2.88
CA LEU A 165 -8.73 -0.69 2.14
C LEU A 165 -10.08 -0.07 1.75
N MET A 166 -10.24 1.21 2.05
CA MET A 166 -11.46 1.96 1.77
C MET A 166 -11.25 2.79 0.52
N PHE A 167 -12.18 2.74 -0.42
CA PHE A 167 -12.12 3.38 -1.73
C PHE A 167 -13.30 4.33 -1.93
N LYS A 168 -13.08 5.47 -2.59
CA LYS A 168 -14.15 6.34 -3.10
C LYS A 168 -13.71 7.10 -4.33
N VAL A 169 -14.58 7.23 -5.33
CA VAL A 169 -14.41 8.22 -6.41
C VAL A 169 -14.71 9.62 -5.85
N LEU A 170 -13.74 10.53 -5.92
CA LEU A 170 -13.82 11.90 -5.40
C LEU A 170 -14.26 12.89 -6.46
N SER A 171 -13.77 12.74 -7.69
CA SER A 171 -14.26 13.50 -8.85
C SER A 171 -14.18 12.68 -10.12
N GLN A 172 -15.16 12.86 -11.00
CA GLN A 172 -15.16 12.28 -12.34
C GLN A 172 -14.91 13.36 -13.37
N ILE A 173 -14.01 13.10 -14.31
CA ILE A 173 -13.89 13.92 -15.52
C ILE A 173 -14.97 13.41 -16.48
N ARG A 174 -16.13 14.07 -16.47
CA ARG A 174 -17.15 13.80 -17.48
C ARG A 174 -16.57 14.13 -18.85
N ALA A 175 -16.52 13.13 -19.74
CA ALA A 175 -16.40 13.34 -21.18
C ALA A 175 -17.67 13.99 -21.73
#